data_AF-A0A9P3B9R9-F1
#
_entry.id   AF-A0A9P3B9R9-F1
#
_cell.length_a   1.000
_cell.length_b   1.000
_cell.length_c   1.000
_cell.angle_alpha   90.00
_cell.angle_beta   90.00
_cell.angle_gamma   90.00
#
_symmetry.space_group_name_H-M   'P 1'
#
loop_
_entity.id
_entity.type
_entity.pdbx_description
1 polymer ?
#
loop_
_entity_poly.entity_id
_entity_poly.type
_entity_poly.pdbx_seq_one_letter_code
_entity_poly.pdbx_strand_id
1 'polypeptide(L)'
;MSIKSQSLNGQWAGVYTVDNSDGTANGESDFVLSFERDPIDSTRARIKGQGTDDAGSFTIAGTLDSDDSMNLQKNYSTHGWVYSGKLDRALSVVHGSWGDVRNGPMGFFVFHQVIDEEVVSARERIQRINGRWKGTYSGTNEDTRWSSEFDLTASPGKKSEQVAIVGKGTDNAGAYWIRGMVFPAHQVIFVKQYARHSWIYRGELDEDGSVMEGDWEGKGNQGTFLFTH
;
A
#
# COMPACT_ATOMS: atom_id res chain seq x y z
N MET A 1 -6.20 -24.77 -10.43
CA MET A 1 -6.03 -23.61 -11.35
C MET A 1 -4.56 -23.20 -11.30
N SER A 2 -3.92 -22.95 -12.45
CA SER A 2 -2.53 -22.46 -12.48
C SER A 2 -2.52 -20.95 -12.26
N ILE A 3 -1.72 -20.46 -11.32
CA ILE A 3 -1.52 -19.02 -11.12
C ILE A 3 -0.88 -18.45 -12.41
N LYS A 4 -1.54 -17.49 -13.06
CA LYS A 4 -0.90 -16.67 -14.12
C LYS A 4 0.01 -15.64 -13.44
N SER A 5 1.19 -16.06 -13.03
CA SER A 5 2.11 -15.23 -12.23
C SER A 5 3.12 -14.44 -13.06
N GLN A 6 3.33 -14.80 -14.33
CA GLN A 6 4.33 -14.14 -15.18
C GLN A 6 4.05 -12.65 -15.42
N SER A 7 2.78 -12.24 -15.44
CA SER A 7 2.41 -10.82 -15.57
C SER A 7 2.75 -9.98 -14.35
N LEU A 8 3.02 -10.60 -13.20
CA LEU A 8 3.38 -9.92 -11.94
C LEU A 8 4.89 -9.68 -11.81
N ASN A 9 5.68 -10.19 -12.78
CA ASN A 9 7.12 -9.99 -12.82
C ASN A 9 7.43 -8.53 -13.12
N GLY A 10 8.40 -7.98 -12.40
CA GLY A 10 8.92 -6.65 -12.69
C GLY A 10 9.12 -5.81 -11.44
N GLN A 11 9.08 -4.50 -11.65
CA GLN A 11 9.30 -3.53 -10.60
C GLN A 11 8.04 -3.36 -9.75
N TRP A 12 8.26 -3.29 -8.45
CA TRP A 12 7.27 -2.95 -7.45
C TRP A 12 7.76 -1.74 -6.67
N ALA A 13 6.83 -0.89 -6.25
CA ALA A 13 7.12 0.27 -5.41
C ALA A 13 5.97 0.48 -4.44
N GLY A 14 6.20 1.13 -3.31
CA GLY A 14 5.18 1.26 -2.29
C GLY A 14 5.63 2.01 -1.06
N VAL A 15 4.73 2.03 -0.08
CA VAL A 15 4.99 2.60 1.24
C VAL A 15 4.85 1.53 2.30
N TYR A 16 5.53 1.75 3.41
CA TYR A 16 5.30 1.01 4.65
C TYR A 16 5.19 1.98 5.83
N THR A 17 4.43 1.57 6.84
CA THR A 17 4.29 2.27 8.11
C THR A 17 4.76 1.42 9.27
N VAL A 18 5.15 2.05 10.37
CA VAL A 18 5.53 1.41 11.64
C VAL A 18 4.52 1.81 12.71
N ASP A 19 3.78 0.85 13.25
CA ASP A 19 2.84 1.08 14.35
C ASP A 19 3.57 1.55 15.61
N ASN A 20 2.90 2.37 16.44
CA ASN A 20 3.48 3.02 17.62
C ASN A 20 4.69 3.93 17.33
N SER A 21 4.86 4.38 16.09
CA SER A 21 5.81 5.45 15.75
C SER A 21 5.07 6.80 15.58
N ASP A 22 5.82 7.90 15.62
CA ASP A 22 5.35 9.23 15.23
C ASP A 22 5.29 9.42 13.70
N GLY A 23 5.37 8.32 12.95
CA GLY A 23 5.39 8.31 11.49
C GLY A 23 6.73 8.65 10.86
N THR A 24 7.79 8.94 11.65
CA THR A 24 9.15 9.17 11.12
C THR A 24 9.82 7.90 10.60
N ALA A 25 9.42 6.74 11.12
CA ALA A 25 9.94 5.44 10.72
C ALA A 25 9.20 4.82 9.51
N ASN A 26 8.17 5.50 9.01
CA ASN A 26 7.47 5.12 7.78
C ASN A 26 8.32 5.49 6.57
N GLY A 27 8.24 4.73 5.49
CA GLY A 27 9.10 4.94 4.33
C GLY A 27 8.52 4.47 3.01
N GLU A 28 9.26 4.76 1.95
CA GLU A 28 9.03 4.27 0.59
C GLU A 28 10.06 3.19 0.26
N SER A 29 9.61 2.11 -0.39
CA SER A 29 10.48 1.03 -0.85
C SER A 29 10.14 0.66 -2.28
N ASP A 30 11.18 0.35 -3.05
CA ASP A 30 11.10 -0.17 -4.40
C ASP A 30 12.01 -1.39 -4.54
N PHE A 31 11.57 -2.37 -5.31
CA PHE A 31 12.27 -3.64 -5.53
C PHE A 31 11.73 -4.37 -6.75
N VAL A 32 12.47 -5.36 -7.22
CA VAL A 32 12.04 -6.22 -8.32
C VAL A 32 11.58 -7.56 -7.76
N LEU A 33 10.43 -8.06 -8.23
CA LEU A 33 9.94 -9.40 -7.95
C LEU A 33 9.90 -10.24 -9.23
N SER A 34 10.27 -11.50 -9.11
CA SER A 34 10.02 -12.56 -10.07
C SER A 34 9.17 -13.65 -9.44
N PHE A 35 8.18 -14.11 -10.18
CA PHE A 35 7.24 -15.14 -9.81
C PHE A 35 7.41 -16.34 -10.74
N GLU A 36 7.76 -17.47 -10.14
CA GLU A 36 7.96 -18.75 -10.82
C GLU A 36 6.95 -19.76 -10.28
N ARG A 37 6.47 -20.68 -11.11
CA ARG A 37 5.61 -21.77 -10.61
C ARG A 37 6.37 -22.60 -9.57
N ASP A 38 5.74 -22.92 -8.44
CA ASP A 38 6.40 -23.80 -7.47
C ASP A 38 6.49 -25.24 -8.07
N PRO A 39 7.69 -25.85 -8.10
CA PRO A 39 7.89 -27.17 -8.69
C PRO A 39 7.28 -28.31 -7.87
N ILE A 40 6.98 -28.07 -6.59
CA ILE A 40 6.44 -29.03 -5.63
C ILE A 40 4.91 -28.84 -5.50
N ASP A 41 4.44 -27.60 -5.56
CA ASP A 41 3.03 -27.27 -5.40
C ASP A 41 2.50 -26.40 -6.54
N SER A 42 1.78 -27.04 -7.47
CA SER A 42 1.22 -26.34 -8.63
C SER A 42 0.17 -25.26 -8.32
N THR A 43 -0.32 -25.19 -7.08
CA THR A 43 -1.26 -24.15 -6.64
C THR A 43 -0.57 -22.90 -6.12
N ARG A 44 0.77 -22.90 -6.07
CA ARG A 44 1.58 -21.80 -5.55
C ARG A 44 2.59 -21.30 -6.57
N ALA A 45 2.97 -20.04 -6.44
CA ALA A 45 4.12 -19.46 -7.09
C ALA A 45 5.20 -19.14 -6.05
N ARG A 46 6.46 -19.43 -6.39
CA ARG A 46 7.62 -18.95 -5.66
C ARG A 46 7.94 -17.53 -6.09
N ILE A 47 8.27 -16.71 -5.10
CA ILE A 47 8.67 -15.32 -5.30
C ILE A 47 10.15 -15.21 -4.97
N LYS A 48 10.90 -14.57 -5.85
CA LYS A 48 12.26 -14.10 -5.59
C LYS A 48 12.31 -12.61 -5.89
N GLY A 49 13.19 -11.90 -5.22
CA GLY A 49 13.37 -10.49 -5.48
C GLY A 49 14.62 -9.93 -4.86
N GLN A 50 14.88 -8.68 -5.20
CA GLN A 50 16.01 -7.92 -4.67
C GLN A 50 15.74 -6.43 -4.81
N GLY A 51 16.39 -5.65 -3.96
CA GLY A 51 16.31 -4.20 -3.98
C GLY A 51 17.36 -3.58 -3.07
N THR A 52 17.28 -2.26 -2.92
CA THR A 52 18.15 -1.49 -2.02
C THR A 52 17.33 -0.37 -1.41
N ASP A 53 17.53 -0.12 -0.13
CA ASP A 53 16.98 1.03 0.58
C ASP A 53 18.04 1.62 1.52
N ASP A 54 17.63 2.54 2.40
CA ASP A 54 18.52 3.24 3.32
C ASP A 54 19.24 2.30 4.31
N ALA A 55 18.70 1.09 4.56
CA ALA A 55 19.35 0.06 5.37
C ALA A 55 20.34 -0.81 4.58
N GLY A 56 20.36 -0.68 3.25
CA GLY A 56 21.28 -1.35 2.34
C GLY A 56 20.58 -2.29 1.36
N SER A 57 21.39 -3.13 0.70
CA SER A 57 20.88 -4.13 -0.25
C SER A 57 20.19 -5.28 0.48
N PHE A 58 19.11 -5.78 -0.12
CA PHE A 58 18.33 -6.89 0.42
C PHE A 58 17.90 -7.86 -0.67
N THR A 59 17.55 -9.06 -0.24
CA THR A 59 16.89 -10.08 -1.08
C THR A 59 15.49 -10.37 -0.55
N ILE A 60 14.60 -10.82 -1.42
CA ILE A 60 13.25 -11.24 -1.10
C ILE A 60 13.08 -12.69 -1.54
N ALA A 61 12.48 -13.51 -0.68
CA ALA A 61 12.02 -14.84 -1.01
C ALA A 61 10.61 -15.04 -0.44
N GLY A 62 9.75 -15.78 -1.12
CA GLY A 62 8.38 -15.95 -0.64
C GLY A 62 7.50 -16.83 -1.52
N THR A 63 6.19 -16.77 -1.24
CA THR A 63 5.16 -17.51 -1.96
C THR A 63 3.92 -16.66 -2.20
N LEU A 64 3.25 -16.93 -3.32
CA LEU A 64 1.89 -16.49 -3.61
C LEU A 64 1.03 -17.74 -3.77
N ASP A 65 -0.01 -17.83 -2.94
CA ASP A 65 -0.95 -18.95 -2.92
C ASP A 65 -2.12 -18.70 -3.87
N SER A 66 -2.90 -19.74 -4.17
CA SER A 66 -4.01 -19.65 -5.13
C SER A 66 -5.20 -18.79 -4.67
N ASP A 67 -5.27 -18.49 -3.38
CA ASP A 67 -6.24 -17.58 -2.76
C ASP A 67 -5.71 -16.13 -2.69
N ASP A 68 -4.63 -15.84 -3.41
CA ASP A 68 -3.93 -14.56 -3.44
C ASP A 68 -3.28 -14.14 -2.12
N SER A 69 -3.15 -15.07 -1.15
CA SER A 69 -2.33 -14.87 0.03
C SER A 69 -0.85 -14.83 -0.35
N MET A 70 -0.13 -13.80 0.11
CA MET A 70 1.28 -13.60 -0.15
C MET A 70 2.08 -13.60 1.15
N ASN A 71 3.19 -14.33 1.16
CA ASN A 71 4.18 -14.29 2.23
C ASN A 71 5.56 -14.02 1.64
N LEU A 72 6.24 -12.99 2.13
CA LEU A 72 7.61 -12.65 1.74
C LEU A 72 8.51 -12.56 2.97
N GLN A 73 9.75 -12.91 2.76
CA GLN A 73 10.85 -12.68 3.69
C GLN A 73 11.87 -11.78 3.01
N LYS A 74 12.03 -10.57 3.55
CA LYS A 74 13.05 -9.60 3.14
C LYS A 74 14.28 -9.78 4.03
N ASN A 75 15.42 -10.11 3.44
CA ASN A 75 16.65 -10.39 4.17
C ASN A 75 17.76 -9.42 3.79
N TYR A 76 18.33 -8.78 4.80
CA TYR A 76 19.62 -8.10 4.75
C TYR A 76 20.72 -9.06 5.22
N SER A 77 21.97 -8.63 5.16
CA SER A 77 23.11 -9.43 5.67
C SER A 77 23.07 -9.66 7.18
N THR A 78 22.37 -8.80 7.94
CA THR A 78 22.38 -8.81 9.42
C THR A 78 21.05 -9.15 10.05
N HIS A 79 19.93 -8.95 9.34
CA HIS A 79 18.58 -9.12 9.88
C HIS A 79 17.57 -9.35 8.74
N GLY A 80 16.32 -9.66 9.09
CA GLY A 80 15.27 -9.83 8.10
C GLY A 80 13.88 -9.52 8.67
N TRP A 81 12.95 -9.31 7.75
CA TRP A 81 11.57 -8.94 8.02
C TRP A 81 10.62 -9.88 7.27
N VAL A 82 9.49 -10.19 7.89
CA VAL A 82 8.42 -10.98 7.29
C VAL A 82 7.29 -10.05 6.88
N TYR A 83 6.75 -10.28 5.69
CA TYR A 83 5.62 -9.58 5.11
C TYR A 83 4.55 -10.63 4.82
N SER A 84 3.34 -10.40 5.32
CA SER A 84 2.18 -11.24 5.06
C SER A 84 1.03 -10.35 4.60
N GLY A 85 0.42 -10.70 3.47
CA GLY A 85 -0.54 -9.84 2.80
C GLY A 85 -1.36 -10.56 1.75
N LYS A 86 -2.07 -9.77 0.94
CA LYS A 86 -2.89 -10.25 -0.17
C LYS A 86 -2.59 -9.48 -1.45
N LEU A 87 -2.60 -10.19 -2.56
CA LEU A 87 -2.56 -9.61 -3.89
C LEU A 87 -3.97 -9.25 -4.35
N ASP A 88 -4.19 -7.97 -4.61
CA ASP A 88 -5.30 -7.48 -5.40
C ASP A 88 -4.89 -7.51 -6.88
N ARG A 89 -5.44 -8.48 -7.63
CA ARG A 89 -5.13 -8.68 -9.05
C ARG A 89 -5.73 -7.62 -9.96
N ALA A 90 -6.86 -7.02 -9.58
CA ALA A 90 -7.51 -6.00 -10.40
C ALA A 90 -6.67 -4.72 -10.39
N LEU A 91 -6.10 -4.43 -9.23
CA LEU A 91 -5.32 -3.23 -8.96
C LEU A 91 -3.81 -3.42 -9.14
N SER A 92 -3.33 -4.65 -9.34
CA SER A 92 -1.89 -5.00 -9.33
C SER A 92 -1.18 -4.50 -8.07
N VAL A 93 -1.84 -4.66 -6.93
CA VAL A 93 -1.40 -4.17 -5.62
C VAL A 93 -1.23 -5.33 -4.67
N VAL A 94 -0.18 -5.30 -3.86
CA VAL A 94 -0.05 -6.16 -2.70
C VAL A 94 -0.01 -5.33 -1.43
N HIS A 95 -0.85 -5.67 -0.47
CA HIS A 95 -0.95 -4.98 0.80
C HIS A 95 -0.98 -5.96 1.96
N GLY A 96 -0.58 -5.52 3.13
CA GLY A 96 -0.63 -6.35 4.32
C GLY A 96 0.15 -5.79 5.49
N SER A 97 0.61 -6.68 6.35
CA SER A 97 1.41 -6.35 7.51
C SER A 97 2.84 -6.85 7.37
N TRP A 98 3.78 -6.13 7.97
CA TRP A 98 5.16 -6.57 8.08
C TRP A 98 5.64 -6.52 9.52
N GLY A 99 6.69 -7.28 9.84
CA GLY A 99 7.28 -7.30 11.17
C GLY A 99 8.36 -8.37 11.34
N ASP A 100 8.71 -8.64 12.60
CA ASP A 100 9.66 -9.69 12.98
C ASP A 100 8.89 -10.96 13.38
N VAL A 101 9.43 -12.12 13.02
CA VAL A 101 8.97 -13.44 13.49
C VAL A 101 8.78 -13.49 15.01
N ARG A 102 9.61 -12.78 15.77
CA ARG A 102 9.58 -12.77 17.24
C ARG A 102 8.50 -11.86 17.82
N ASN A 103 8.28 -10.70 17.21
CA ASN A 103 7.45 -9.63 17.77
C ASN A 103 6.09 -9.50 17.07
N GLY A 104 5.87 -10.26 15.99
CA GLY A 104 4.66 -10.21 15.18
C GLY A 104 4.60 -8.96 14.30
N PRO A 105 3.40 -8.60 13.81
CA PRO A 105 3.18 -7.42 12.99
C PRO A 105 3.64 -6.14 13.71
N MET A 106 4.51 -5.39 13.04
CA MET A 106 5.04 -4.10 13.50
C MET A 106 4.51 -2.92 12.68
N GLY A 107 3.83 -3.20 11.58
CA GLY A 107 3.23 -2.17 10.76
C GLY A 107 2.62 -2.72 9.48
N PHE A 108 2.29 -1.83 8.56
CA PHE A 108 1.58 -2.15 7.33
C PHE A 108 2.38 -1.75 6.11
N PHE A 109 2.11 -2.39 4.99
CA PHE A 109 2.71 -2.05 3.72
C PHE A 109 1.67 -2.09 2.62
N VAL A 110 1.92 -1.31 1.57
CA VAL A 110 1.26 -1.48 0.29
C VAL A 110 2.25 -1.21 -0.83
N PHE A 111 2.37 -2.17 -1.74
CA PHE A 111 3.21 -2.13 -2.93
C PHE A 111 2.35 -2.30 -4.17
N HIS A 112 2.61 -1.54 -5.22
CA HIS A 112 1.98 -1.68 -6.52
C HIS A 112 3.02 -2.11 -7.56
N GLN A 113 2.57 -2.80 -8.59
CA GLN A 113 3.39 -3.07 -9.76
C GLN A 113 3.55 -1.78 -10.57
N VAL A 114 4.78 -1.44 -10.93
CA VAL A 114 5.08 -0.28 -11.78
C VAL A 114 4.88 -0.71 -13.23
N ILE A 115 3.95 -0.05 -13.92
CA ILE A 115 3.69 -0.23 -15.35
C ILE A 115 4.14 1.06 -16.04
N ASP A 116 5.03 0.96 -17.03
CA ASP A 116 5.45 2.09 -17.86
C ASP A 116 4.29 2.50 -18.79
N GLU A 117 3.42 3.40 -18.33
CA GLU A 117 2.39 4.05 -19.17
C GLU A 117 2.55 5.57 -19.18
N GLU A 118 2.08 6.18 -20.28
CA GLU A 118 2.27 7.57 -20.66
C GLU A 118 1.66 8.54 -19.62
N VAL A 119 2.50 9.43 -19.08
CA VAL A 119 2.25 10.14 -17.81
C VAL A 119 1.67 11.55 -18.05
N VAL A 120 0.44 11.80 -17.58
CA VAL A 120 0.02 13.17 -17.19
C VAL A 120 1.00 13.68 -16.14
N SER A 121 1.56 14.89 -16.28
CA SER A 121 2.69 15.33 -15.45
C SER A 121 2.36 15.25 -13.95
N ALA A 122 3.24 14.62 -13.15
CA ALA A 122 3.04 14.47 -11.69
C ALA A 122 2.78 15.82 -10.98
N ARG A 123 3.23 16.93 -11.58
CA ARG A 123 3.02 18.30 -11.10
C ARG A 123 1.54 18.72 -11.09
N GLU A 124 0.77 18.38 -12.12
CA GLU A 124 -0.66 18.71 -12.17
C GLU A 124 -1.45 17.88 -11.15
N ARG A 125 -1.10 16.60 -10.98
CA ARG A 125 -1.68 15.75 -9.93
C ARG A 125 -1.41 16.29 -8.52
N ILE A 126 -0.18 16.73 -8.25
CA ILE A 126 0.19 17.31 -6.94
C ILE A 126 -0.71 18.49 -6.57
N GLN A 127 -1.02 19.38 -7.51
CA GLN A 127 -1.87 20.54 -7.22
C GLN A 127 -3.31 20.14 -6.88
N ARG A 128 -3.85 19.13 -7.55
CA ARG A 128 -5.23 18.64 -7.32
C ARG A 128 -5.38 17.92 -5.99
N ILE A 129 -4.34 17.22 -5.53
CA ILE A 129 -4.41 16.44 -4.28
C ILE A 129 -4.21 17.32 -3.03
N ASN A 130 -3.40 18.37 -3.15
CA ASN A 130 -3.04 19.24 -2.03
C ASN A 130 -4.26 19.96 -1.46
N GLY A 131 -4.52 19.78 -0.17
CA GLY A 131 -5.57 20.52 0.53
C GLY A 131 -6.42 19.63 1.42
N ARG A 132 -7.61 20.13 1.70
CA ARG A 132 -8.51 19.52 2.67
C ARG A 132 -9.42 18.52 1.96
N TRP A 133 -9.56 17.35 2.55
CA TRP A 133 -10.46 16.31 2.08
C TRP A 133 -11.51 16.03 3.16
N LYS A 134 -12.75 15.80 2.73
CA LYS A 134 -13.87 15.47 3.61
C LYS A 134 -14.74 14.40 2.99
N GLY A 135 -15.37 13.58 3.80
CA GLY A 135 -16.36 12.64 3.30
C GLY A 135 -16.68 11.57 4.31
N THR A 136 -16.99 10.38 3.81
CA THR A 136 -17.52 9.30 4.65
C THR A 136 -16.86 7.96 4.40
N TYR A 137 -16.89 7.11 5.42
CA TYR A 137 -16.56 5.69 5.32
C TYR A 137 -17.60 4.85 6.07
N SER A 138 -17.76 3.59 5.70
CA SER A 138 -18.67 2.62 6.34
C SER A 138 -18.06 1.22 6.30
N GLY A 139 -18.37 0.37 7.27
CA GLY A 139 -18.04 -1.06 7.20
C GLY A 139 -18.96 -1.80 6.23
N THR A 140 -18.49 -2.95 5.72
CA THR A 140 -19.19 -3.74 4.68
C THR A 140 -20.63 -4.13 5.07
N ASN A 141 -20.91 -4.29 6.37
CA ASN A 141 -22.21 -4.73 6.89
C ASN A 141 -22.87 -3.69 7.79
N GLU A 142 -22.54 -2.41 7.60
CA GLU A 142 -23.01 -1.32 8.45
C GLU A 142 -23.70 -0.24 7.63
N ASP A 143 -24.92 0.11 8.01
CA ASP A 143 -25.65 1.24 7.40
C ASP A 143 -25.11 2.60 7.88
N THR A 144 -24.29 2.59 8.93
CA THR A 144 -23.73 3.81 9.50
C THR A 144 -22.56 4.29 8.65
N ARG A 145 -22.66 5.53 8.16
CA ARG A 145 -21.55 6.25 7.54
C ARG A 145 -20.95 7.23 8.52
N TRP A 146 -19.65 7.10 8.75
CA TRP A 146 -18.89 8.01 9.61
C TRP A 146 -18.20 9.09 8.78
N SER A 147 -18.23 10.32 9.28
CA SER A 147 -17.51 11.43 8.65
C SER A 147 -16.02 11.39 8.97
N SER A 148 -15.18 11.76 8.01
CA SER A 148 -13.76 12.02 8.22
C SER A 148 -13.34 13.29 7.48
N GLU A 149 -12.38 14.01 8.06
CA GLU A 149 -11.77 15.20 7.49
C GLU A 149 -10.26 15.17 7.79
N PHE A 150 -9.46 15.44 6.78
CA PHE A 150 -8.00 15.46 6.86
C PHE A 150 -7.40 16.41 5.83
N ASP A 151 -6.20 16.89 6.08
CA ASP A 151 -5.43 17.65 5.09
C ASP A 151 -4.36 16.73 4.48
N LEU A 152 -4.25 16.75 3.15
CA LEU A 152 -3.20 16.08 2.38
C LEU A 152 -2.19 17.09 1.84
N THR A 153 -0.92 16.72 1.95
CA THR A 153 0.20 17.35 1.24
C THR A 153 0.79 16.31 0.28
N ALA A 154 0.78 16.64 -1.00
CA ALA A 154 1.35 15.86 -2.07
C ALA A 154 2.75 16.38 -2.44
N SER A 155 3.69 15.46 -2.67
CA SER A 155 5.03 15.74 -3.15
C SER A 155 5.43 14.72 -4.22
N PRO A 156 6.42 15.02 -5.07
CA PRO A 156 7.01 13.99 -5.94
C PRO A 156 7.49 12.80 -5.08
N GLY A 157 7.17 11.58 -5.51
CA GLY A 157 7.71 10.35 -4.89
C GLY A 157 9.14 10.06 -5.36
N LYS A 158 9.73 8.95 -4.90
CA LYS A 158 11.07 8.51 -5.35
C LYS A 158 11.18 8.27 -6.86
N LYS A 159 10.05 8.00 -7.55
CA LYS A 159 9.97 7.92 -9.03
C LYS A 159 9.17 9.08 -9.61
N SER A 160 9.55 9.53 -10.81
CA SER A 160 9.00 10.72 -11.47
C SER A 160 7.49 10.66 -11.72
N GLU A 161 6.92 9.47 -11.88
CA GLU A 161 5.47 9.31 -12.11
C GLU A 161 4.63 9.20 -10.83
N GLN A 162 5.27 8.95 -9.68
CA GLN A 162 4.61 8.72 -8.39
C GLN A 162 4.44 10.03 -7.63
N VAL A 163 3.28 10.17 -6.98
CA VAL A 163 3.02 11.28 -6.05
C VAL A 163 2.88 10.71 -4.65
N ALA A 164 3.84 11.00 -3.79
CA ALA A 164 3.74 10.68 -2.38
C ALA A 164 2.74 11.63 -1.71
N ILE A 165 1.86 11.09 -0.89
CA ILE A 165 0.90 11.86 -0.11
C ILE A 165 1.15 11.63 1.37
N VAL A 166 1.17 12.73 2.13
CA VAL A 166 1.21 12.70 3.58
C VAL A 166 0.04 13.52 4.10
N GLY A 167 -0.49 13.16 5.26
CA GLY A 167 -1.58 13.91 5.83
C GLY A 167 -1.74 13.68 7.31
N LYS A 168 -2.68 14.42 7.89
CA LYS A 168 -3.09 14.25 9.27
C LYS A 168 -4.54 14.64 9.42
N GLY A 169 -5.19 14.03 10.40
CA GLY A 169 -6.56 14.35 10.74
C GLY A 169 -6.90 13.90 12.14
N THR A 170 -8.16 14.05 12.50
CA THR A 170 -8.70 13.58 13.77
C THR A 170 -10.13 13.14 13.56
N ASP A 171 -10.51 12.02 14.16
CA ASP A 171 -11.89 11.57 14.23
C ASP A 171 -12.19 10.98 15.62
N ASN A 172 -13.32 10.27 15.74
CA ASN A 172 -13.77 9.67 17.00
C ASN A 172 -12.77 8.64 17.58
N ALA A 173 -11.90 8.04 16.77
CA ALA A 173 -10.86 7.12 17.22
C ALA A 173 -9.56 7.84 17.66
N GLY A 174 -9.43 9.13 17.37
CA GLY A 174 -8.33 10.00 17.78
C GLY A 174 -7.60 10.66 16.63
N ALA A 175 -6.44 11.24 16.93
CA ALA A 175 -5.55 11.79 15.93
C ALA A 175 -4.88 10.67 15.12
N TYR A 176 -4.69 10.92 13.82
CA TYR A 176 -4.05 9.99 12.90
C TYR A 176 -3.18 10.71 11.88
N TRP A 177 -2.27 9.94 11.29
CA TRP A 177 -1.45 10.34 10.15
C TRP A 177 -1.83 9.54 8.92
N ILE A 178 -1.64 10.15 7.76
CA ILE A 178 -1.82 9.52 6.47
C ILE A 178 -0.46 9.45 5.79
N ARG A 179 -0.17 8.29 5.20
CA ARG A 179 0.90 8.14 4.21
C ARG A 179 0.44 7.26 3.09
N GLY A 180 0.71 7.67 1.86
CA GLY A 180 0.26 6.94 0.70
C GLY A 180 0.95 7.39 -0.57
N MET A 181 0.45 6.86 -1.67
CA MET A 181 0.85 7.25 -3.00
C MET A 181 -0.36 7.34 -3.91
N VAL A 182 -0.23 8.24 -4.89
CA VAL A 182 -1.12 8.33 -6.05
C VAL A 182 -0.31 7.96 -7.28
N PHE A 183 -0.86 7.05 -8.07
CA PHE A 183 -0.25 6.49 -9.27
C PHE A 183 -0.82 7.10 -10.55
N PRO A 184 -0.14 6.94 -11.70
CA PRO A 184 -0.56 7.53 -12.97
C PRO A 184 -1.98 7.15 -13.42
N ALA A 185 -2.40 5.91 -13.15
CA ALA A 185 -3.73 5.40 -13.49
C ALA A 185 -4.83 5.84 -12.49
N HIS A 186 -4.69 7.02 -11.88
CA HIS A 186 -5.58 7.56 -10.84
C HIS A 186 -5.74 6.72 -9.57
N GLN A 187 -5.11 5.56 -9.50
CA GLN A 187 -5.10 4.72 -8.32
C GLN A 187 -4.46 5.46 -7.14
N VAL A 188 -5.16 5.44 -6.01
CA VAL A 188 -4.72 6.00 -4.75
C VAL A 188 -4.67 4.90 -3.70
N ILE A 189 -3.58 4.91 -2.93
CA ILE A 189 -3.42 4.01 -1.82
C ILE A 189 -2.82 4.78 -0.67
N PHE A 190 -3.40 4.65 0.51
CA PHE A 190 -2.80 5.21 1.71
C PHE A 190 -3.11 4.40 2.95
N VAL A 191 -2.25 4.55 3.95
CA VAL A 191 -2.43 4.00 5.28
C VAL A 191 -2.85 5.14 6.19
N LYS A 192 -4.00 4.97 6.84
CA LYS A 192 -4.47 5.80 7.94
C LYS A 192 -3.99 5.20 9.25
N GLN A 193 -3.00 5.83 9.87
CA GLN A 193 -2.29 5.33 11.04
C GLN A 193 -2.68 6.09 12.30
N TYR A 194 -3.16 5.35 13.30
CA TYR A 194 -3.35 5.80 14.67
C TYR A 194 -2.20 5.29 15.54
N ALA A 195 -2.13 5.79 16.78
CA ALA A 195 -1.07 5.40 17.72
C ALA A 195 -0.91 3.87 17.89
N ARG A 196 -2.01 3.09 17.83
CA ARG A 196 -2.01 1.65 18.13
C ARG A 196 -2.47 0.74 16.99
N HIS A 197 -2.83 1.30 15.86
CA HIS A 197 -3.39 0.55 14.75
C HIS A 197 -3.42 1.36 13.47
N SER A 198 -3.47 0.68 12.34
CA SER A 198 -3.58 1.32 11.05
C SER A 198 -4.64 0.63 10.19
N TRP A 199 -5.12 1.36 9.19
CA TRP A 199 -6.08 0.92 8.20
C TRP A 199 -5.53 1.23 6.82
N ILE A 200 -5.63 0.28 5.89
CA ILE A 200 -5.20 0.44 4.52
C ILE A 200 -6.41 0.90 3.71
N TYR A 201 -6.25 1.96 2.92
CA TYR A 201 -7.22 2.49 1.98
C TYR A 201 -6.68 2.28 0.57
N ARG A 202 -7.50 1.75 -0.32
CA ARG A 202 -7.20 1.49 -1.73
C ARG A 202 -8.37 1.96 -2.57
N GLY A 203 -8.11 2.72 -3.61
CA GLY A 203 -9.17 3.28 -4.42
C GLY A 203 -8.65 3.99 -5.65
N GLU A 204 -9.51 4.85 -6.19
CA GLU A 204 -9.23 5.64 -7.38
C GLU A 204 -9.63 7.10 -7.13
N LEU A 205 -8.89 8.00 -7.77
CA LEU A 205 -9.27 9.39 -7.95
C LEU A 205 -10.11 9.51 -9.23
N ASP A 206 -11.09 10.40 -9.23
CA ASP A 206 -11.73 10.80 -10.48
C ASP A 206 -10.74 11.54 -11.41
N GLU A 207 -11.16 11.77 -12.66
CA GLU A 207 -10.31 12.42 -13.68
C GLU A 207 -9.87 13.83 -13.25
N ASP A 208 -10.73 14.54 -12.49
CA ASP A 208 -10.49 15.88 -11.98
C ASP A 208 -9.64 15.90 -10.71
N GLY A 209 -9.42 14.75 -10.06
CA GLY A 209 -8.71 14.63 -8.79
C GLY A 209 -9.45 15.23 -7.60
N SER A 210 -10.77 15.39 -7.70
CA SER A 210 -11.66 16.03 -6.73
C SER A 210 -12.42 15.03 -5.85
N VAL A 211 -12.56 13.79 -6.32
CA VAL A 211 -13.24 12.70 -5.62
C VAL A 211 -12.28 11.53 -5.49
N MET A 212 -12.28 10.90 -4.32
CA MET A 212 -11.51 9.70 -4.01
C MET A 212 -12.45 8.65 -3.41
N GLU A 213 -12.54 7.48 -4.02
CA GLU A 213 -13.40 6.41 -3.55
C GLU A 213 -12.73 5.04 -3.63
N GLY A 214 -13.20 4.11 -2.80
CA GLY A 214 -12.69 2.75 -2.81
C GLY A 214 -12.96 2.01 -1.50
N ASP A 215 -12.06 1.09 -1.18
CA ASP A 215 -12.17 0.18 -0.05
C ASP A 215 -11.12 0.47 1.01
N TRP A 216 -11.47 0.18 2.26
CA TRP A 216 -10.52 0.13 3.37
C TRP A 216 -10.56 -1.22 4.06
N GLU A 217 -9.43 -1.62 4.66
CA GLU A 217 -9.35 -2.82 5.48
C GLU A 217 -8.30 -2.71 6.60
N GLY A 218 -8.45 -3.57 7.61
CA GLY A 218 -7.49 -3.70 8.70
C GLY A 218 -8.06 -4.54 9.85
N LYS A 219 -7.21 -5.27 10.57
CA LYS A 219 -7.62 -6.06 11.76
C LYS A 219 -8.88 -6.93 11.56
N GLY A 220 -9.04 -7.50 10.36
CA GLY A 220 -10.20 -8.34 10.01
C GLY A 220 -11.50 -7.59 9.70
N ASN A 221 -11.51 -6.26 9.67
CA ASN A 221 -12.63 -5.45 9.21
C ASN A 221 -12.32 -4.84 7.85
N GLN A 222 -13.37 -4.53 7.10
CA GLN A 222 -13.31 -3.95 5.77
C GLN A 222 -14.56 -3.12 5.48
N GLY A 223 -14.47 -2.21 4.52
CA GLY A 223 -15.58 -1.38 4.10
C GLY A 223 -15.21 -0.44 2.98
N THR A 224 -16.07 0.55 2.73
CA THR A 224 -15.92 1.50 1.62
C THR A 224 -15.71 2.92 2.13
N PHE A 225 -15.13 3.78 1.30
CA PHE A 225 -14.98 5.21 1.56
C PHE A 225 -15.28 6.05 0.31
N LEU A 226 -15.64 7.32 0.56
CA LEU A 226 -15.81 8.37 -0.43
C LEU A 226 -15.36 9.69 0.21
N PHE A 227 -14.34 10.33 -0.35
CA PHE A 227 -13.82 11.63 0.06
C PHE A 227 -13.82 12.61 -1.10
N THR A 228 -14.06 13.88 -0.79
CA THR A 228 -14.08 14.99 -1.76
C THR A 228 -13.16 16.11 -1.29
N HIS A 229 -12.48 16.75 -2.24
CA HIS A 229 -11.57 17.88 -2.06
C HIS A 229 -12.30 19.23 -2.01
#